data_AF-A0A3C1LWH1-F1
#
_entry.id   AF-A0A3C1LWH1-F1
#
_cell.length_a   1.000
_cell.length_b   1.000
_cell.length_c   1.000
_cell.angle_alpha   90.00
_cell.angle_beta   90.00
_cell.angle_gamma   90.00
#
_symmetry.space_group_name_H-M   'P 1'
#
loop_
_entity.id
_entity.type
_entity.pdbx_description
1 polymer ?
#
loop_
_entity_poly.entity_id
_entity_poly.type
_entity_poly.pdbx_seq_one_letter_code
_entity_poly.pdbx_strand_id
1 'polypeptide(L)'
;MKKSSFAAMIMGTIGGILFAIGMCMCLLPEWNAFKPGVFMGCIGFAVLLAMVIVWRRMENKTPIRLNGKTVGTVALGVVGSLLLGLGMCLVMVWSNIILGIILGIAGIILLLSLIPLIKGLK
;
A
#
# COMPACT_ATOMS: atom_id res chain seq x y z
N MET A 1 16.53 17.77 -9.42
CA MET A 1 15.24 17.03 -9.31
C MET A 1 14.30 17.50 -10.39
N LYS A 2 13.68 16.61 -11.18
CA LYS A 2 12.65 17.03 -12.16
C LYS A 2 11.41 17.51 -11.41
N LYS A 3 10.78 18.63 -11.86
CA LYS A 3 9.53 19.16 -11.27
C LYS A 3 8.44 18.09 -11.12
N SER A 4 8.45 17.10 -12.01
CA SER A 4 7.53 15.96 -12.03
C SER A 4 7.62 15.05 -10.81
N SER A 5 8.83 14.77 -10.30
CA SER A 5 9.02 13.94 -9.10
C SER A 5 8.56 14.66 -7.85
N PHE A 6 8.72 15.99 -7.79
CA PHE A 6 8.33 16.76 -6.62
C PHE A 6 6.80 16.86 -6.49
N ALA A 7 6.10 17.11 -7.60
CA ALA A 7 4.64 17.10 -7.63
C ALA A 7 4.05 15.71 -7.30
N ALA A 8 4.68 14.65 -7.82
CA ALA A 8 4.29 13.27 -7.51
C ALA A 8 4.48 12.93 -6.03
N MET A 9 5.60 13.36 -5.43
CA MET A 9 5.85 13.16 -4.00
C MET A 9 4.78 13.86 -3.14
N ILE A 10 4.49 15.13 -3.42
CA ILE A 10 3.48 15.89 -2.66
C ILE A 10 2.08 15.29 -2.83
N MET A 11 1.61 15.07 -4.06
CA MET A 11 0.28 14.50 -4.30
C MET A 11 0.17 13.07 -3.76
N GLY A 12 1.26 12.29 -3.82
CA GLY A 12 1.33 10.95 -3.26
C GLY A 12 1.24 10.94 -1.73
N THR A 13 1.97 11.83 -1.04
CA THR A 13 1.91 11.93 0.42
C THR A 13 0.53 12.38 0.89
N ILE A 14 -0.05 13.41 0.25
CA ILE A 14 -1.40 13.90 0.59
C ILE A 14 -2.45 12.81 0.34
N GLY A 15 -2.42 12.17 -0.84
CA GLY A 15 -3.34 11.08 -1.18
C GLY A 15 -3.18 9.85 -0.26
N GLY A 16 -1.95 9.50 0.10
CA GLY A 16 -1.64 8.42 1.02
C GLY A 16 -2.17 8.66 2.43
N ILE A 17 -1.98 9.87 2.97
CA ILE A 17 -2.50 10.24 4.29
C ILE A 17 -4.04 10.23 4.29
N LEU A 18 -4.67 10.81 3.27
CA LEU A 18 -6.14 10.81 3.13
C LEU A 18 -6.70 9.38 3.07
N PHE A 19 -6.06 8.52 2.29
CA PHE A 19 -6.46 7.11 2.19
C PHE A 19 -6.27 6.35 3.50
N ALA A 20 -5.14 6.55 4.19
CA ALA A 20 -4.87 5.92 5.48
C ALA A 20 -5.91 6.31 6.54
N ILE A 21 -6.24 7.61 6.65
CA ILE A 21 -7.26 8.10 7.57
C ILE A 21 -8.64 7.51 7.23
N GLY A 22 -8.99 7.44 5.94
CA GLY A 22 -10.24 6.82 5.48
C GLY A 22 -10.36 5.34 5.87
N MET A 23 -9.28 4.57 5.71
CA MET A 23 -9.23 3.16 6.12
C MET A 23 -9.35 3.00 7.64
N CYS A 24 -8.69 3.87 8.43
CA CYS A 24 -8.80 3.86 9.89
C CYS A 24 -10.22 4.18 10.37
N MET A 25 -10.91 5.14 9.76
CA MET A 25 -12.30 5.49 10.09
C MET A 25 -13.30 4.36 9.74
N CYS A 26 -12.99 3.52 8.76
CA CYS A 26 -13.76 2.31 8.47
C CYS A 26 -13.54 1.20 9.50
N LEU A 27 -12.29 0.98 9.93
CA LEU A 27 -11.97 -0.18 10.78
C LEU A 27 -12.28 0.02 12.26
N LEU A 28 -12.39 1.26 12.76
CA LEU A 28 -12.73 1.52 14.16
C LEU A 28 -14.26 1.66 14.34
N PRO A 29 -14.97 0.63 14.86
CA PRO A 29 -16.42 0.69 15.08
C PRO A 29 -16.82 1.73 16.14
N GLU A 30 -15.91 2.11 17.04
CA GLU A 30 -16.10 3.13 18.10
C GLU A 30 -16.49 4.52 17.56
N TRP A 31 -16.14 4.84 16.31
CA TRP A 31 -16.45 6.14 15.71
C TRP A 31 -17.84 6.17 15.04
N ASN A 32 -18.50 5.02 14.88
CA ASN A 32 -19.75 4.84 14.12
C ASN A 32 -19.76 5.57 12.75
N ALA A 33 -18.55 5.78 12.19
CA ALA A 33 -18.25 6.64 11.06
C ALA A 33 -17.91 5.82 9.81
N PHE A 34 -18.48 4.61 9.71
CA PHE A 34 -18.19 3.67 8.63
C PHE A 34 -18.56 4.24 7.25
N LYS A 35 -19.75 4.88 7.14
CA LYS A 35 -20.20 5.55 5.90
C LYS A 35 -19.26 6.68 5.45
N PRO A 36 -18.91 7.67 6.30
CA PRO A 36 -17.96 8.71 5.91
C PRO A 36 -16.53 8.18 5.71
N GLY A 37 -16.10 7.16 6.45
CA GLY A 37 -14.81 6.51 6.25
C GLY A 37 -14.65 5.90 4.86
N VAL A 38 -15.68 5.18 4.36
CA VAL A 38 -15.67 4.60 3.01
C VAL A 38 -15.60 5.69 1.95
N PHE A 39 -16.37 6.77 2.13
CA PHE A 39 -16.34 7.93 1.22
C PHE A 39 -14.95 8.57 1.17
N MET A 40 -14.35 8.84 2.33
CA MET A 40 -13.03 9.46 2.44
C MET A 40 -11.93 8.55 1.86
N GLY A 41 -12.02 7.24 2.11
CA GLY A 41 -11.14 6.23 1.53
C GLY A 41 -11.26 6.16 0.00
N CYS A 42 -12.48 6.18 -0.55
CA CYS A 42 -12.71 6.24 -1.99
C CYS A 42 -12.13 7.51 -2.62
N ILE A 43 -12.27 8.67 -1.97
CA ILE A 43 -11.66 9.92 -2.41
C ILE A 43 -10.14 9.82 -2.38
N GLY A 44 -9.56 9.32 -1.29
CA GLY A 44 -8.11 9.10 -1.18
C GLY A 44 -7.56 8.17 -2.27
N PHE A 45 -8.27 7.08 -2.56
CA PHE A 45 -7.93 6.16 -3.64
C PHE A 45 -8.03 6.81 -5.02
N ALA A 46 -9.07 7.61 -5.27
CA ALA A 46 -9.23 8.37 -6.51
C ALA A 46 -8.10 9.39 -6.70
N VAL A 47 -7.67 10.08 -5.63
CA VAL A 47 -6.53 11.01 -5.65
C VAL A 47 -5.22 10.27 -5.95
N LEU A 48 -4.99 9.11 -5.34
CA LEU A 48 -3.85 8.24 -5.62
C LEU A 48 -3.83 7.77 -7.09
N LEU A 49 -4.99 7.38 -7.63
CA LEU A 49 -5.13 7.02 -9.06
C LEU A 49 -4.83 8.22 -9.97
N ALA A 50 -5.40 9.39 -9.67
CA ALA A 50 -5.14 10.61 -10.42
C ALA A 50 -3.65 10.99 -10.39
N MET A 51 -3.00 10.86 -9.24
CA MET A 51 -1.55 11.06 -9.09
C MET A 51 -0.75 10.14 -10.00
N VAL A 52 -1.07 8.84 -10.05
CA VAL A 52 -0.37 7.87 -10.94
C VAL A 52 -0.55 8.25 -12.41
N ILE A 53 -1.75 8.69 -12.80
CA ILE A 53 -2.06 9.13 -14.17
C ILE A 53 -1.27 10.40 -14.52
N VAL A 54 -1.31 11.43 -13.66
CA VAL A 54 -0.61 12.71 -13.86
C VAL A 54 0.90 12.48 -13.94
N TRP A 55 1.46 11.68 -13.03
CA TRP A 55 2.88 11.36 -13.05
C TRP A 55 3.29 10.65 -14.35
N ARG A 56 2.51 9.64 -14.80
CA ARG A 56 2.76 8.96 -16.08
C ARG A 56 2.66 9.88 -17.28
N ARG A 57 1.66 10.77 -17.31
CA ARG A 57 1.50 11.77 -18.38
C ARG A 57 2.69 12.72 -18.44
N MET A 58 3.20 13.15 -17.27
CA MET A 58 4.33 14.07 -17.19
C MET A 58 5.68 13.43 -17.53
N GLU A 59 5.85 12.14 -17.32
CA GLU A 59 7.11 11.44 -17.62
C GLU A 59 7.20 10.92 -19.06
N ASN A 60 6.12 11.01 -19.84
CA ASN A 60 6.02 10.54 -21.23
C ASN A 60 6.61 9.12 -21.41
N LYS A 61 6.58 8.31 -20.34
CA LYS A 61 7.11 6.96 -20.37
C LYS A 61 6.13 6.07 -21.12
N THR A 62 6.70 5.18 -21.92
CA THR A 62 5.99 4.12 -22.63
C THR A 62 5.06 3.35 -21.69
N PRO A 63 3.92 2.83 -22.21
CA PRO A 63 2.91 2.14 -21.41
C PRO A 63 3.56 1.06 -20.56
N ILE A 64 2.94 0.76 -19.41
CA ILE A 64 3.41 -0.28 -18.49
C ILE A 64 3.74 -1.52 -19.33
N ARG A 65 5.02 -1.86 -19.45
CA ARG A 65 5.37 -3.19 -19.87
C ARG A 65 4.99 -4.09 -18.71
N LEU A 66 3.75 -4.57 -18.76
CA LEU A 66 3.20 -5.58 -17.87
C LEU A 66 3.97 -6.88 -18.16
N ASN A 67 5.21 -6.92 -17.72
CA ASN A 67 5.97 -8.15 -17.66
C ASN A 67 5.39 -8.94 -16.48
N GLY A 68 5.15 -10.25 -16.66
CA GLY A 68 4.66 -11.10 -15.57
C GLY A 68 5.51 -10.96 -14.30
N LYS A 69 6.80 -10.64 -14.46
CA LYS A 69 7.72 -10.34 -13.36
C LYS A 69 7.31 -9.10 -12.54
N THR A 70 6.85 -8.04 -13.19
CA THR A 70 6.42 -6.78 -12.54
C THR A 70 5.10 -6.96 -11.82
N VAL A 71 4.13 -7.64 -12.45
CA VAL A 71 2.84 -7.94 -11.81
C VAL A 71 3.05 -8.87 -10.61
N GLY A 72 3.90 -9.89 -10.75
CA GLY A 72 4.25 -10.82 -9.66
C GLY A 72 4.94 -10.12 -8.48
N THR A 73 5.83 -9.16 -8.74
CA THR A 73 6.46 -8.37 -7.66
C THR A 73 5.46 -7.46 -6.94
N VAL A 74 4.58 -6.79 -7.68
CA VAL A 74 3.54 -5.95 -7.05
C VAL A 74 2.58 -6.82 -6.22
N ALA A 75 2.13 -7.96 -6.75
CA ALA A 75 1.24 -8.88 -6.06
C ALA A 75 1.89 -9.45 -4.78
N LEU A 76 3.15 -9.90 -4.85
CA LEU A 76 3.89 -10.37 -3.68
C LEU A 76 4.06 -9.27 -2.61
N GLY A 77 4.32 -8.03 -3.04
CA GLY A 77 4.39 -6.89 -2.12
C GLY A 77 3.08 -6.62 -1.39
N VAL A 78 1.95 -6.70 -2.11
CA VAL A 78 0.60 -6.56 -1.52
C VAL A 78 0.29 -7.69 -0.54
N VAL A 79 0.60 -8.94 -0.91
CA VAL A 79 0.40 -10.09 -0.01
C VAL A 79 1.26 -9.97 1.25
N GLY A 80 2.52 -9.53 1.11
CA GLY A 80 3.43 -9.36 2.24
C GLY A 80 2.98 -8.28 3.21
N SER A 81 2.56 -7.12 2.70
CA SER A 81 2.08 -6.02 3.54
C SER A 81 0.78 -6.35 4.25
N LEU A 82 -0.13 -7.08 3.58
CA LEU A 82 -1.35 -7.60 4.20
C LEU A 82 -1.05 -8.62 5.30
N LEU A 83 -0.15 -9.58 5.07
CA LEU A 83 0.24 -10.56 6.10
C LEU A 83 0.82 -9.88 7.34
N LEU A 84 1.69 -8.89 7.13
CA LEU A 84 2.31 -8.13 8.22
C LEU A 84 1.25 -7.34 8.99
N GLY A 85 0.34 -6.65 8.29
CA GLY A 85 -0.77 -5.91 8.90
C GLY A 85 -1.72 -6.82 9.69
N LEU A 86 -2.08 -7.98 9.13
CA LEU A 86 -2.91 -8.98 9.82
C LEU A 86 -2.21 -9.53 11.07
N GLY A 87 -0.89 -9.78 10.99
CA GLY A 87 -0.09 -10.19 12.15
C GLY A 87 -0.18 -9.17 13.29
N MET A 88 -0.07 -7.87 12.99
CA MET A 88 -0.25 -6.80 13.98
C MET A 88 -1.66 -6.75 14.57
N CYS A 89 -2.70 -6.88 13.73
CA CYS A 89 -4.09 -6.91 14.18
C CYS A 89 -4.38 -8.11 15.09
N LEU A 90 -3.81 -9.29 14.82
CA LEU A 90 -3.98 -10.50 15.63
C LEU A 90 -3.38 -10.37 17.04
N VAL A 91 -2.25 -9.65 17.17
CA VAL A 91 -1.63 -9.38 18.48
C VAL A 91 -2.46 -8.39 19.28
N MET A 92 -2.89 -7.28 18.67
CA MET A 92 -3.59 -6.20 19.37
C MET A 92 -5.08 -6.45 19.64
N VAL A 93 -5.79 -7.07 18.68
CA VAL A 93 -7.25 -7.22 18.75
C VAL A 93 -7.66 -8.60 19.28
N TRP A 94 -6.96 -9.66 18.87
CA TRP A 94 -7.33 -11.05 19.21
C TRP A 94 -6.50 -11.67 20.34
N SER A 95 -5.56 -10.92 20.94
CA SER A 95 -4.63 -11.38 22.00
C SER A 95 -3.87 -12.68 21.65
N ASN A 96 -3.82 -13.03 20.36
CA ASN A 96 -3.23 -14.28 19.87
C ASN A 96 -1.78 -14.03 19.47
N ILE A 97 -0.95 -13.80 20.48
CA ILE A 97 0.44 -13.34 20.33
C ILE A 97 1.28 -14.31 19.48
N ILE A 98 1.08 -15.63 19.68
CA ILE A 98 1.85 -16.66 18.98
C ILE A 98 1.58 -16.63 17.47
N LEU A 99 0.30 -16.67 17.06
CA LEU A 99 -0.09 -16.62 15.65
C LEU A 99 0.27 -15.29 14.99
N GLY A 100 0.13 -14.18 15.73
CA GLY A 100 0.50 -12.86 15.24
C GLY A 100 2.00 -12.72 14.94
N ILE A 101 2.87 -13.25 15.80
CA ILE A 101 4.33 -13.25 15.58
C ILE A 101 4.70 -14.12 14.37
N ILE A 102 4.12 -15.32 14.24
CA ILE A 102 4.39 -16.22 13.10
C ILE A 102 4.02 -15.54 11.78
N LEU A 103 2.83 -14.94 11.70
CA LEU A 103 2.38 -14.23 10.50
C LEU A 103 3.18 -12.95 10.23
N GLY A 104 3.58 -12.23 11.28
CA GLY A 104 4.44 -11.05 11.17
C GLY A 104 5.81 -11.41 10.61
N ILE A 105 6.45 -12.46 11.13
CA ILE A 105 7.74 -12.97 10.63
C ILE A 105 7.59 -13.44 9.17
N ALA A 106 6.55 -14.21 8.86
CA ALA A 106 6.28 -14.66 7.50
C ALA A 106 6.10 -13.47 6.52
N GLY A 107 5.36 -12.43 6.95
CA GLY A 107 5.20 -11.19 6.19
C GLY A 107 6.53 -10.49 5.94
N ILE A 108 7.36 -10.32 6.96
CA ILE A 108 8.70 -9.70 6.83
C ILE A 108 9.57 -10.48 5.85
N ILE A 109 9.62 -11.81 5.95
CA ILE A 109 10.39 -12.66 5.04
C ILE A 109 9.91 -12.49 3.59
N LEU A 110 8.59 -12.43 3.38
CA LEU A 110 8.01 -12.24 2.05
C LEU A 110 8.36 -10.86 1.47
N LEU A 111 8.30 -9.80 2.28
CA LEU A 111 8.73 -8.46 1.89
C LEU A 111 10.24 -8.39 1.60
N LEU A 112 11.08 -9.06 2.38
CA LEU A 112 12.52 -9.12 2.12
C LEU A 112 12.84 -9.85 0.81
N SER A 113 12.11 -10.93 0.49
CA SER A 113 12.24 -11.67 -0.78
C SER A 113 11.91 -10.81 -2.02
N LEU A 114 11.21 -9.69 -1.84
CA LEU A 114 10.95 -8.73 -2.91
C LEU A 114 12.21 -7.99 -3.37
N ILE A 115 13.17 -7.74 -2.47
CA ILE A 115 14.43 -7.06 -2.77
C ILE A 115 15.25 -7.81 -3.84
N PRO A 116 15.56 -9.12 -3.68
CA PRO A 116 16.27 -9.89 -4.69
C PRO A 116 15.45 -10.08 -5.98
N LEU A 117 14.11 -10.13 -5.89
CA LEU A 117 13.26 -10.25 -7.09
C LEU A 117 13.30 -8.99 -7.97
N ILE A 118 13.34 -7.80 -7.34
CA ILE A 118 13.32 -6.50 -8.03
C ILE A 118 14.71 -6.10 -8.51
N LYS A 119 15.75 -6.21 -7.66
CA LYS A 119 17.12 -5.83 -8.04
C LYS A 119 17.84 -6.90 -8.86
N GLY A 120 17.35 -8.14 -8.84
CA GLY A 120 18.08 -9.30 -9.33
C GLY A 120 19.21 -9.64 -8.35
N LEU A 121 19.27 -10.89 -7.89
CA LEU A 121 20.47 -11.42 -7.25
C LEU A 121 21.60 -11.36 -8.28
N LYS A 122 22.60 -10.52 -8.00
CA LYS A 122 23.88 -10.51 -8.71
C LYS A 122 24.96 -10.86 -7.71
#